data_AF-A0A521XFR7-F1
#
_entry.id   AF-A0A521XFR7-F1
#
_cell.length_a   1.000
_cell.length_b   1.000
_cell.length_c   1.000
_cell.angle_alpha   90.00
_cell.angle_beta   90.00
_cell.angle_gamma   90.00
#
_symmetry.space_group_name_H-M   'P 1'
#
loop_
_entity.id
_entity.type
_entity.pdbx_description
1 polymer ?
#
loop_
_entity_poly.entity_id
_entity_poly.type
_entity_poly.pdbx_seq_one_letter_code
_entity_poly.pdbx_strand_id
1 'polypeptide(L)'
;MSGAARRPSGRFARFTAPRRKVRGPAIGSIARSCMPSDSPRLVLADSNVLVYAVDSGEQSKERRANEVLRALGAAQVGIITPQVVAEFYSAVTRPRGGRPSLLDASSAEGWVDHWLSILTCVPLTEAISREAVRGARDHQLSIFDAQIWASAKLSGASIVLSEDDQSAAFIEGVRFINPLASGFLLEHIGL
;
A
#
# COMPACT_ATOMS: atom_id res chain seq x y z
N MET A 1 16.32 -34.26 -55.37
CA MET A 1 16.85 -32.89 -55.24
C MET A 1 16.21 -32.24 -54.02
N SER A 2 17.05 -31.72 -53.12
CA SER A 2 16.74 -30.71 -52.07
C SER A 2 15.68 -31.07 -51.02
N GLY A 3 15.86 -30.92 -49.70
CA GLY A 3 16.88 -30.26 -48.90
C GLY A 3 16.32 -30.15 -47.48
N ALA A 4 17.11 -30.50 -46.47
CA ALA A 4 16.77 -30.34 -45.06
C ALA A 4 16.93 -28.87 -44.62
N ALA A 5 16.09 -28.37 -43.71
CA ALA A 5 16.53 -27.40 -42.68
C ALA A 5 15.48 -27.13 -41.58
N ARG A 6 15.88 -27.51 -40.37
CA ARG A 6 15.58 -27.05 -39.00
C ARG A 6 14.83 -25.73 -38.78
N ARG A 7 13.98 -25.76 -37.73
CA ARG A 7 13.52 -24.60 -36.93
C ARG A 7 14.69 -23.89 -36.23
N PRO A 8 14.56 -22.59 -35.91
CA PRO A 8 15.19 -22.05 -34.71
C PRO A 8 14.18 -21.45 -33.73
N SER A 9 14.40 -21.83 -32.48
CA SER A 9 13.94 -21.26 -31.22
C SER A 9 14.30 -19.78 -31.08
N GLY A 10 13.32 -18.94 -30.73
CA GLY A 10 13.55 -17.55 -30.34
C GLY A 10 14.24 -17.46 -28.98
N ARG A 11 15.53 -17.11 -28.99
CA ARG A 11 16.32 -16.73 -27.82
C ARG A 11 16.01 -15.26 -27.48
N PHE A 12 15.52 -14.98 -26.27
CA PHE A 12 15.57 -13.63 -25.72
C PHE A 12 17.05 -13.22 -25.54
N ALA A 13 17.43 -12.11 -26.18
CA ALA A 13 18.76 -11.57 -26.12
C ALA A 13 19.11 -11.08 -24.71
N ARG A 14 20.25 -11.53 -24.19
CA ARG A 14 20.86 -10.97 -22.97
C ARG A 14 21.40 -9.58 -23.30
N PHE A 15 20.79 -8.55 -22.72
CA PHE A 15 21.39 -7.21 -22.68
C PHE A 15 22.50 -7.19 -21.62
N THR A 16 23.75 -7.13 -22.06
CA THR A 16 24.91 -6.87 -21.19
C THR A 16 25.25 -5.38 -21.26
N ALA A 17 24.90 -4.64 -20.20
CA ALA A 17 25.34 -3.25 -20.01
C ALA A 17 26.76 -3.20 -19.37
N PRO A 18 27.60 -2.21 -19.70
CA PRO A 18 28.96 -2.12 -19.17
C PRO A 18 28.98 -1.73 -17.68
N ARG A 19 29.80 -2.42 -16.89
CA ARG A 19 30.04 -2.11 -15.46
C ARG A 19 30.90 -0.85 -15.32
N ARG A 20 30.31 0.25 -14.88
CA ARG A 20 31.04 1.45 -14.43
C ARG A 20 31.38 1.31 -12.95
N LYS A 21 32.67 1.30 -12.59
CA LYS A 21 33.14 1.36 -11.20
C LYS A 21 32.85 2.75 -10.63
N VAL A 22 31.88 2.86 -9.74
CA VAL A 22 31.65 4.06 -8.93
C VAL A 22 32.32 3.83 -7.57
N ARG A 23 33.34 4.62 -7.24
CA ARG A 23 33.87 4.72 -5.87
C ARG A 23 32.89 5.57 -5.07
N GLY A 24 32.15 4.94 -4.15
CA GLY A 24 31.33 5.66 -3.16
C GLY A 24 32.21 6.19 -2.01
N PRO A 25 31.83 7.31 -1.38
CA PRO A 25 32.59 7.85 -0.24
C PRO A 25 32.41 6.97 1.00
N ALA A 26 33.39 7.05 1.90
CA ALA A 26 33.46 6.29 3.15
C ALA A 26 32.24 6.56 4.05
N ILE A 27 31.63 5.48 4.54
CA ILE A 27 30.52 5.54 5.50
C ILE A 27 31.11 5.91 6.86
N GLY A 28 31.00 7.20 7.21
CA GLY A 28 31.15 7.68 8.57
C GLY A 28 29.98 7.18 9.44
N SER A 29 30.31 6.81 10.67
CA SER A 29 29.41 6.42 11.76
C SER A 29 28.14 7.28 11.81
N ILE A 30 26.97 6.65 11.64
CA ILE A 30 25.68 7.30 11.93
C ILE A 30 25.51 7.27 13.45
N ALA A 31 25.67 8.44 14.06
CA ALA A 31 25.29 8.70 15.42
C ALA A 31 23.81 8.35 15.63
N ARG A 32 23.49 7.66 16.73
CA ARG A 32 22.12 7.46 17.20
C ARG A 32 21.54 8.83 17.55
N SER A 33 20.76 9.39 16.64
CA SER A 33 19.94 10.55 16.93
C SER A 33 18.67 10.08 17.62
N CYS A 34 18.57 10.35 18.92
CA CYS A 34 17.33 10.24 19.68
C CYS A 34 16.29 11.17 19.05
N MET A 35 15.34 10.63 18.31
CA MET A 35 14.15 11.36 17.89
C MET A 35 13.24 11.53 19.11
N PRO A 36 12.65 12.72 19.35
CA PRO A 36 11.65 12.90 20.39
C PRO A 36 10.42 12.03 20.07
N SER A 37 9.87 11.38 21.11
CA SER A 37 8.83 10.35 21.06
C SER A 37 7.44 10.81 20.58
N ASP A 38 7.28 12.09 20.24
CA ASP A 38 5.97 12.75 20.18
C ASP A 38 5.55 13.18 18.76
N SER A 39 6.28 12.74 17.72
CA SER A 39 5.77 12.90 16.35
C SER A 39 4.62 11.90 16.11
N PRO A 40 3.45 12.36 15.67
CA PRO A 40 2.32 11.47 15.43
C PRO A 40 2.71 10.43 14.39
N ARG A 41 2.45 9.15 14.71
CA ARG A 41 2.78 8.04 13.83
C ARG A 41 1.83 8.07 12.63
N LEU A 42 2.37 8.30 11.43
CA LEU A 42 1.58 8.20 10.21
C LEU A 42 1.03 6.77 10.06
N VAL A 43 -0.21 6.69 9.57
CA VAL A 43 -0.96 5.45 9.38
C VAL A 43 -1.44 5.39 7.93
N LEU A 44 -1.03 4.37 7.20
CA LEU A 44 -1.46 4.15 5.82
C LEU A 44 -2.75 3.33 5.81
N ALA A 45 -3.80 3.87 5.18
CA ALA A 45 -5.05 3.14 4.94
C ALA A 45 -4.98 2.41 3.59
N ASP A 46 -5.22 1.10 3.61
CA ASP A 46 -5.31 0.29 2.39
C ASP A 46 -6.69 0.45 1.71
N SER A 47 -6.81 0.00 0.45
CA SER A 47 -8.03 0.13 -0.34
C SER A 47 -9.22 -0.60 0.27
N ASN A 48 -9.00 -1.74 0.92
CA ASN A 48 -10.05 -2.49 1.63
C ASN A 48 -10.74 -1.64 2.70
N VAL A 49 -10.00 -0.81 3.46
CA VAL A 49 -10.59 0.06 4.49
C VAL A 49 -11.52 1.10 3.84
N LEU A 50 -11.11 1.68 2.71
CA LEU A 50 -11.92 2.64 1.96
C LEU A 50 -13.15 1.97 1.34
N VAL A 51 -13.03 0.74 0.83
CA VAL A 51 -14.14 -0.04 0.27
C VAL A 51 -15.18 -0.34 1.34
N TYR A 52 -14.77 -0.80 2.53
CA TYR A 52 -15.72 -1.08 3.60
C TYR A 52 -16.44 0.17 4.10
N ALA A 53 -15.81 1.34 4.06
CA ALA A 53 -16.44 2.59 4.45
C ALA A 53 -17.69 2.95 3.60
N VAL A 54 -17.87 2.34 2.43
CA VAL A 54 -19.00 2.58 1.51
C VAL A 54 -19.83 1.33 1.24
N ASP A 55 -19.48 0.18 1.80
CA ASP A 55 -20.19 -1.09 1.61
C ASP A 55 -21.28 -1.29 2.68
N SER A 56 -22.50 -0.87 2.35
CA SER A 56 -23.69 -1.05 3.20
C SER A 56 -24.07 -2.52 3.48
N GLY A 57 -23.50 -3.48 2.75
CA GLY A 57 -23.73 -4.90 2.96
C GLY A 57 -23.10 -5.43 4.26
N GLU A 58 -22.10 -4.74 4.81
CA GLU A 58 -21.30 -5.15 5.96
C GLU A 58 -21.30 -4.06 7.05
N GLN A 59 -22.49 -3.72 7.56
CA GLN A 59 -22.71 -2.56 8.46
C GLN A 59 -21.75 -2.44 9.65
N SER A 60 -21.27 -3.55 10.22
CA SER A 60 -20.31 -3.51 11.32
C SER A 60 -18.93 -3.04 10.86
N LYS A 61 -18.45 -3.55 9.73
CA LYS A 61 -17.20 -3.15 9.09
C LYS A 61 -17.30 -1.74 8.52
N GLU A 62 -18.45 -1.38 7.94
CA GLU A 62 -18.71 -0.03 7.44
C GLU A 62 -18.59 1.02 8.54
N ARG A 63 -19.27 0.83 9.68
CA ARG A 63 -19.17 1.75 10.81
C ARG A 63 -17.74 1.87 11.31
N ARG A 64 -17.02 0.75 11.43
CA ARG A 64 -15.64 0.76 11.93
C ARG A 64 -14.66 1.40 10.96
N ALA A 65 -14.79 1.14 9.66
CA ALA A 65 -13.99 1.78 8.63
C ALA A 65 -14.21 3.31 8.65
N ASN A 66 -15.46 3.76 8.74
CA ASN A 66 -15.80 5.18 8.86
C ASN A 66 -15.23 5.82 10.14
N GLU A 67 -15.33 5.14 11.29
CA GLU A 67 -14.77 5.60 12.56
C GLU A 67 -13.25 5.81 12.44
N VAL A 68 -12.55 4.82 11.89
CA VAL A 68 -11.10 4.85 11.70
C VAL A 68 -10.68 5.96 10.74
N LEU A 69 -11.29 6.07 9.55
CA LEU A 69 -10.92 7.09 8.57
C LEU A 69 -11.20 8.51 9.07
N ARG A 70 -12.29 8.71 9.84
CA ARG A 70 -12.57 9.99 10.50
C ARG A 70 -11.52 10.33 11.56
N ALA A 71 -11.13 9.37 12.39
CA ALA A 71 -10.10 9.58 13.41
C ALA A 71 -8.74 9.93 12.77
N LEU A 72 -8.36 9.22 11.71
CA LEU A 72 -7.14 9.49 10.95
C LEU A 72 -7.11 10.89 10.34
N GLY A 73 -8.22 11.32 9.73
CA GLY A 73 -8.35 12.65 9.15
C GLY A 73 -8.36 13.76 10.21
N ALA A 74 -9.08 13.56 11.31
CA ALA A 74 -9.14 14.52 12.42
C ALA A 74 -7.78 14.73 13.09
N ALA A 75 -6.99 13.66 13.26
CA ALA A 75 -5.64 13.73 13.81
C ALA A 75 -4.58 14.16 12.77
N GLN A 76 -4.94 14.27 11.49
CA GLN A 76 -4.03 14.55 10.37
C GLN A 76 -2.85 13.58 10.26
N VAL A 77 -3.09 12.30 10.58
CA VAL A 77 -2.07 11.23 10.54
C VAL A 77 -2.32 10.19 9.45
N GLY A 78 -3.49 10.23 8.82
CA GLY A 78 -3.89 9.31 7.77
C GLY A 78 -3.22 9.60 6.43
N ILE A 79 -2.64 8.56 5.84
CA ILE A 79 -2.08 8.61 4.49
C ILE A 79 -2.68 7.53 3.60
N ILE A 80 -2.72 7.80 2.29
CA ILE A 80 -3.08 6.86 1.22
C ILE A 80 -2.12 7.04 0.05
N THR A 81 -2.19 6.18 -0.96
CA THR A 81 -1.38 6.29 -2.19
C THR A 81 -2.28 6.38 -3.42
N PRO A 82 -1.77 6.85 -4.57
CA PRO A 82 -2.49 6.77 -5.85
C PRO A 82 -2.91 5.36 -6.22
N GLN A 83 -2.15 4.32 -5.82
CA GLN A 83 -2.54 2.93 -6.01
C GLN A 83 -3.81 2.61 -5.21
N VAL A 84 -3.85 2.98 -3.92
CA VAL A 84 -5.01 2.74 -3.04
C VAL A 84 -6.27 3.40 -3.62
N VAL A 85 -6.15 4.63 -4.12
CA VAL A 85 -7.26 5.35 -4.78
C VAL A 85 -7.75 4.61 -6.03
N ALA A 86 -6.84 4.17 -6.89
CA ALA A 86 -7.18 3.44 -8.11
C ALA A 86 -7.83 2.08 -7.81
N GLU A 87 -7.32 1.36 -6.81
CA GLU A 87 -7.88 0.10 -6.35
C GLU A 87 -9.28 0.27 -5.77
N PHE A 88 -9.48 1.28 -4.91
CA PHE A 88 -10.80 1.64 -4.38
C PHE A 88 -11.79 1.91 -5.51
N TYR A 89 -11.46 2.83 -6.43
CA TYR A 89 -12.36 3.19 -7.53
C TYR A 89 -12.72 1.96 -8.37
N SER A 90 -11.73 1.14 -8.71
CA SER A 90 -11.96 -0.10 -9.46
C SER A 90 -12.75 -1.15 -8.67
N ALA A 91 -12.73 -1.13 -7.34
CA ALA A 91 -13.48 -2.06 -6.51
C ALA A 91 -14.96 -1.68 -6.40
N VAL A 92 -15.26 -0.40 -6.24
CA VAL A 92 -16.63 0.06 -6.02
C VAL A 92 -17.43 0.23 -7.31
N THR A 93 -16.78 0.48 -8.44
CA THR A 93 -17.45 0.72 -9.74
C THR A 93 -17.60 -0.52 -10.62
N ARG A 94 -16.90 -1.62 -10.30
CA ARG A 94 -16.93 -2.85 -11.11
C ARG A 94 -17.79 -3.93 -10.44
N PRO A 95 -18.68 -4.59 -11.18
CA PRO A 95 -19.37 -5.79 -10.68
C PRO A 95 -18.35 -6.88 -10.29
N ARG A 96 -18.56 -7.54 -9.15
CA ARG A 96 -17.71 -8.63 -8.67
C ARG A 96 -18.55 -9.75 -8.07
N GLY A 97 -18.17 -11.01 -8.35
CA GLY A 97 -18.82 -12.18 -7.73
C GLY A 97 -20.32 -12.29 -7.96
N GLY A 98 -20.83 -11.80 -9.11
CA GLY A 98 -22.26 -11.79 -9.43
C GLY A 98 -23.07 -10.70 -8.72
N ARG A 99 -22.41 -9.81 -7.94
CA ARG A 99 -23.05 -8.64 -7.32
C ARG A 99 -22.91 -7.41 -8.23
N PRO A 100 -23.89 -6.48 -8.21
CA PRO A 100 -23.77 -5.20 -8.88
C PRO A 100 -22.60 -4.38 -8.32
N SER A 101 -22.20 -3.33 -9.03
CA SER A 101 -21.27 -2.34 -8.50
C SER A 101 -21.83 -1.72 -7.22
N LEU A 102 -20.96 -1.43 -6.25
CA LEU A 102 -21.35 -0.77 -5.00
C LEU A 102 -21.81 0.67 -5.25
N LEU A 103 -21.13 1.35 -6.17
CA LEU A 103 -21.37 2.74 -6.50
C LEU A 103 -21.39 2.93 -8.02
N ASP A 104 -22.15 3.93 -8.47
CA ASP A 104 -21.96 4.49 -9.81
C ASP A 104 -20.68 5.35 -9.88
N ALA A 105 -20.26 5.70 -11.09
CA ALA A 105 -19.01 6.42 -11.32
C ALA A 105 -18.95 7.81 -10.65
N SER A 106 -20.07 8.54 -10.61
CA SER A 106 -20.13 9.88 -10.03
C SER A 106 -20.09 9.82 -8.51
N SER A 107 -20.82 8.88 -7.92
CA SER A 107 -20.75 8.61 -6.48
C SER A 107 -19.33 8.18 -6.06
N ALA A 108 -18.67 7.32 -6.85
CA ALA A 108 -17.31 6.88 -6.59
C ALA A 108 -16.28 8.03 -6.67
N GLU A 109 -16.42 8.94 -7.65
CA GLU A 109 -15.61 10.15 -7.76
C GLU A 109 -15.77 11.05 -6.52
N GLY A 110 -16.99 11.29 -6.07
CA GLY A 110 -17.25 12.06 -4.85
C GLY A 110 -16.59 11.47 -3.60
N TRP A 111 -16.52 10.14 -3.48
CA TRP A 111 -15.78 9.48 -2.40
C TRP A 111 -14.27 9.61 -2.54
N VAL A 112 -13.73 9.55 -3.76
CA VAL A 112 -12.30 9.80 -4.01
C VAL A 112 -11.92 11.21 -3.58
N ASP A 113 -12.71 12.21 -3.98
CA ASP A 113 -12.51 13.61 -3.58
C ASP A 113 -12.58 13.77 -2.06
N HIS A 114 -13.55 13.10 -1.42
CA HIS A 114 -13.67 13.10 0.03
C HIS A 114 -12.41 12.54 0.71
N TRP A 115 -11.91 11.37 0.28
CA TRP A 115 -10.70 10.78 0.86
C TRP A 115 -9.47 11.63 0.64
N LEU A 116 -9.30 12.22 -0.54
CA LEU A 116 -8.19 13.13 -0.84
C LEU A 116 -8.28 14.44 -0.04
N SER A 117 -9.46 14.83 0.44
CA SER A 117 -9.64 16.01 1.29
C SER A 117 -9.27 15.80 2.76
N ILE A 118 -9.32 14.56 3.26
CA ILE A 118 -9.08 14.25 4.68
C ILE A 118 -7.83 13.40 4.92
N LEU A 119 -7.27 12.74 3.90
CA LEU A 119 -6.05 11.93 3.99
C LEU A 119 -4.95 12.50 3.10
N THR A 120 -3.70 12.39 3.53
CA THR A 120 -2.57 12.81 2.71
C THR A 120 -2.24 11.74 1.67
N CYS A 121 -2.32 12.08 0.38
CA CYS A 121 -1.94 11.18 -0.70
C CYS A 121 -0.43 11.25 -0.96
N VAL A 122 0.32 10.21 -0.60
CA VAL A 122 1.78 10.13 -0.81
C VAL A 122 2.10 9.58 -2.20
N PRO A 123 3.05 10.17 -2.94
CA PRO A 123 3.32 9.78 -4.33
C PRO A 123 4.00 8.41 -4.41
N LEU A 124 3.69 7.65 -5.47
CA LEU A 124 4.48 6.49 -5.86
C LEU A 124 5.74 6.94 -6.58
N THR A 125 6.91 6.60 -6.03
CA THR A 125 8.21 7.00 -6.54
C THR A 125 9.03 5.80 -7.00
N GLU A 126 10.09 6.04 -7.77
CA GLU A 126 11.05 5.00 -8.14
C GLU A 126 11.65 4.29 -6.91
N ALA A 127 11.89 5.04 -5.83
CA ALA A 127 12.40 4.49 -4.58
C ALA A 127 11.42 3.49 -3.96
N ILE A 128 10.12 3.83 -3.93
CA ILE A 128 9.05 2.93 -3.48
C ILE A 128 9.00 1.68 -4.35
N SER A 129 9.05 1.82 -5.68
CA SER A 129 9.00 0.65 -6.57
C SER A 129 10.20 -0.29 -6.39
N ARG A 130 11.41 0.26 -6.22
CA ARG A 130 12.61 -0.56 -5.96
C ARG A 130 12.52 -1.26 -4.61
N GLU A 131 12.03 -0.56 -3.60
CA GLU A 131 11.87 -1.12 -2.26
C GLU A 131 10.75 -2.18 -2.23
N ALA A 132 9.66 -2.01 -2.98
CA ALA A 132 8.61 -3.00 -3.15
C ALA A 132 9.16 -4.30 -3.78
N VAL A 133 9.97 -4.21 -4.84
CA VAL A 133 10.61 -5.40 -5.43
C VAL A 133 11.52 -6.10 -4.42
N ARG A 134 12.24 -5.33 -3.59
CA ARG A 134 13.05 -5.90 -2.50
C ARG A 134 12.16 -6.59 -1.46
N GLY A 135 11.08 -5.96 -1.04
CA GLY A 135 10.13 -6.52 -0.09
C GLY A 135 9.49 -7.82 -0.58
N ALA A 136 9.07 -7.87 -1.84
CA ALA A 136 8.53 -9.08 -2.45
C ALA A 136 9.54 -10.23 -2.46
N ARG A 137 10.82 -9.93 -2.74
CA ARG A 137 11.89 -10.92 -2.75
C ARG A 137 12.29 -11.40 -1.35
N ASP A 138 12.50 -10.47 -0.43
CA ASP A 138 13.11 -10.73 0.88
C ASP A 138 12.08 -11.17 1.92
N HIS A 139 10.83 -10.69 1.81
CA HIS A 139 9.75 -10.92 2.77
C HIS A 139 8.57 -11.72 2.18
N GLN A 140 8.70 -12.23 0.96
CA GLN A 140 7.69 -13.05 0.27
C GLN A 140 6.31 -12.39 0.14
N LEU A 141 6.27 -11.05 0.20
CA LEU A 141 5.06 -10.28 -0.06
C LEU A 141 4.66 -10.40 -1.53
N SER A 142 3.35 -10.34 -1.81
CA SER A 142 2.91 -10.05 -3.19
C SER A 142 3.46 -8.68 -3.60
N ILE A 143 3.64 -8.44 -4.91
CA ILE A 143 4.17 -7.15 -5.35
C ILE A 143 3.27 -5.97 -4.95
N PHE A 144 1.96 -6.20 -4.86
CA PHE A 144 0.99 -5.19 -4.45
C PHE A 144 1.11 -4.89 -2.95
N ASP A 145 1.18 -5.93 -2.10
CA ASP A 145 1.41 -5.77 -0.66
C ASP A 145 2.76 -5.13 -0.37
N ALA A 146 3.79 -5.52 -1.13
CA ALA A 146 5.12 -4.96 -1.00
C ALA A 146 5.16 -3.48 -1.38
N GLN A 147 4.34 -3.04 -2.34
CA GLN A 147 4.24 -1.63 -2.70
C GLN A 147 3.54 -0.80 -1.61
N ILE A 148 2.52 -1.36 -0.96
CA ILE A 148 1.88 -0.75 0.21
C ILE A 148 2.87 -0.66 1.38
N TRP A 149 3.56 -1.75 1.70
CA TRP A 149 4.59 -1.79 2.74
C TRP A 149 5.71 -0.76 2.47
N ALA A 150 6.25 -0.73 1.24
CA ALA A 150 7.32 0.20 0.86
C ALA A 150 6.86 1.66 0.91
N SER A 151 5.60 1.93 0.51
CA SER A 151 5.00 3.26 0.61
C SER A 151 4.90 3.72 2.06
N ALA A 152 4.43 2.84 2.95
CA ALA A 152 4.38 3.13 4.39
C ALA A 152 5.77 3.40 4.95
N LYS A 153 6.71 2.47 4.73
CA LYS A 153 8.09 2.56 5.22
C LYS A 153 8.79 3.84 4.78
N LEU A 154 8.77 4.16 3.48
CA LEU A 154 9.51 5.29 2.94
C LEU A 154 8.83 6.64 3.20
N SER A 155 7.53 6.65 3.50
CA SER A 155 6.80 7.86 3.91
C SER A 155 6.86 8.09 5.43
N GLY A 156 7.47 7.20 6.19
CA GLY A 156 7.57 7.30 7.65
C GLY A 156 6.34 6.79 8.42
N ALA A 157 5.41 6.12 7.75
CA ALA A 157 4.31 5.43 8.41
C ALA A 157 4.79 4.15 9.08
N SER A 158 4.33 3.92 10.31
CA SER A 158 4.67 2.73 11.09
C SER A 158 3.54 1.72 11.15
N ILE A 159 2.36 2.07 10.60
CA ILE A 159 1.16 1.24 10.60
C ILE A 159 0.55 1.25 9.19
N VAL A 160 0.16 0.06 8.72
CA VAL A 160 -0.71 -0.15 7.58
C VAL A 160 -1.99 -0.78 8.09
N LEU A 161 -3.13 -0.20 7.72
CA LEU A 161 -4.45 -0.74 8.00
C LEU A 161 -4.92 -1.57 6.82
N SER A 162 -4.99 -2.88 6.97
CA SER A 162 -5.44 -3.81 5.92
C SER A 162 -6.23 -4.95 6.53
N GLU A 163 -7.26 -5.43 5.82
CA GLU A 163 -8.05 -6.58 6.28
C GLU A 163 -7.26 -7.90 6.18
N ASP A 164 -6.38 -8.00 5.18
CA ASP A 164 -5.74 -9.26 4.83
C ASP A 164 -4.72 -9.68 5.89
N ASP A 165 -4.76 -10.97 6.23
CA ASP A 165 -3.85 -11.58 7.20
C ASP A 165 -2.46 -11.73 6.54
N GLN A 166 -1.65 -10.68 6.63
CA GLN A 166 -0.30 -10.72 6.12
C GLN A 166 0.53 -11.64 7.01
N SER A 167 1.11 -12.69 6.40
CA SER A 167 1.99 -13.68 7.06
C SER A 167 3.12 -13.06 7.91
N ALA A 168 3.46 -11.79 7.67
CA ALA A 168 4.32 -10.99 8.52
C ALA A 168 3.59 -9.71 9.00
N ALA A 169 2.98 -9.78 10.19
CA ALA A 169 2.30 -8.65 10.84
C ALA A 169 3.23 -7.46 11.17
N PHE A 170 4.55 -7.64 11.09
CA PHE A 170 5.54 -6.58 11.31
C PHE A 170 6.78 -6.79 10.43
N ILE A 171 7.08 -5.82 9.57
CA ILE A 171 8.20 -5.87 8.63
C ILE A 171 8.96 -4.54 8.69
N GLU A 172 10.19 -4.61 9.19
CA GLU A 172 11.15 -3.48 9.17
C GLU A 172 10.57 -2.15 9.68
N GLY A 173 9.83 -2.19 10.79
CA GLY A 173 9.26 -0.99 11.41
C GLY A 173 7.82 -0.68 11.01
N VAL A 174 7.25 -1.41 10.04
CA VAL A 174 5.85 -1.27 9.61
C VAL A 174 5.03 -2.41 10.18
N ARG A 175 3.95 -2.09 10.91
CA ARG A 175 2.98 -3.05 11.45
C ARG A 175 1.72 -3.09 10.59
N PHE A 176 1.26 -4.28 10.26
CA PHE A 176 -0.06 -4.48 9.66
C PHE A 176 -1.08 -4.72 10.76
N ILE A 177 -2.19 -3.99 10.71
CA ILE A 177 -3.29 -4.11 11.67
C ILE A 177 -4.59 -4.20 10.89
N ASN A 178 -5.42 -5.18 11.23
CA ASN A 178 -6.78 -5.26 10.71
C ASN A 178 -7.72 -4.36 11.53
N PRO A 179 -8.14 -3.19 10.99
CA PRO A 179 -9.02 -2.29 11.73
C PRO A 179 -10.45 -2.82 11.81
N LEU A 180 -10.80 -3.87 11.07
CA LEU A 180 -12.16 -4.41 10.98
C LEU A 180 -12.39 -5.57 11.94
N ALA A 181 -11.32 -6.14 12.50
CA ALA A 181 -11.38 -7.24 13.46
C ALA A 181 -12.18 -6.88 14.72
N SER A 182 -12.87 -7.88 15.27
CA SER A 182 -13.56 -7.76 16.55
C SER A 182 -12.55 -7.45 17.66
N GLY A 183 -12.75 -6.34 18.38
CA GLY A 183 -11.86 -5.89 19.45
C GLY A 183 -10.79 -4.88 19.03
N PHE A 184 -10.77 -4.43 17.77
CA PHE A 184 -9.95 -3.29 17.38
C PHE A 184 -10.41 -2.00 18.13
N LEU A 185 -9.44 -1.24 18.63
CA LEU A 185 -9.59 0.06 19.28
C LEU A 185 -8.63 1.06 18.60
N LEU A 186 -9.02 2.33 18.53
CA LEU A 186 -8.16 3.40 17.99
C LEU A 186 -6.82 3.52 18.73
N GLU A 187 -6.79 3.15 20.01
CA GLU A 187 -5.57 3.12 20.82
C GLU A 187 -4.49 2.19 20.24
N HIS A 188 -4.87 1.14 19.50
CA HIS A 188 -3.93 0.26 18.82
C HIS A 188 -3.12 0.96 17.72
N ILE A 189 -3.61 2.11 17.23
CA ILE A 189 -2.93 2.97 16.27
C ILE A 189 -2.48 4.31 16.88
N GLY A 190 -2.59 4.46 18.21
CA GLY A 190 -2.17 5.67 18.92
C GLY A 190 -3.15 6.83 18.78
N LEU A 191 -4.44 6.55 18.57
CA LEU A 191 -5.53 7.52 18.51
C LEU A 191 -6.57 7.29 19.62
#